data_AF-A0A6J2Q658-F1
#
_entry.id   AF-A0A6J2Q658-F1
#
_cell.length_a   1.000
_cell.length_b   1.000
_cell.length_c   1.000
_cell.angle_alpha   90.00
_cell.angle_beta   90.00
_cell.angle_gamma   90.00
#
_symmetry.space_group_name_H-M   'P 1'
#
loop_
_entity.id
_entity.type
_entity.pdbx_description
1 polymer ?
#
loop_
_entity_poly.entity_id
_entity_poly.type
_entity_poly.pdbx_seq_one_letter_code
_entity_poly.pdbx_strand_id
1 'polypeptide(L)'
;MVEWTDFERATIQDIFSKLEYEVVGPQALARCLVVYPWTQRYFGNFGNLYNAAAITGNPMVAKHGTTILHGLDRAVKNMDDIKNTYTELSVLHSEKLHVDPDNFKLLADCLTIVVAAQMGKAFTGEMQAAFQKFLAVVVTSLGRQYH
;
A
#
# COMPACT_ATOMS: atom_id res chain seq x y z
N MET A 1 5.47 -0.81 20.87
CA MET A 1 6.26 -0.10 19.85
C MET A 1 6.99 -1.18 19.07
N VAL A 2 6.98 -1.14 17.73
CA VAL A 2 7.73 -2.14 16.96
C VAL A 2 9.20 -1.73 16.96
N GLU A 3 10.08 -2.67 17.23
CA GLU A 3 11.53 -2.45 17.13
C GLU A 3 12.01 -2.85 15.74
N TRP A 4 12.87 -2.01 15.15
CA TRP A 4 13.45 -2.26 13.83
C TRP A 4 14.94 -2.47 13.96
N THR A 5 15.42 -3.59 13.41
CA THR A 5 16.86 -3.84 13.24
C THR A 5 17.44 -2.94 12.15
N ASP A 6 18.76 -2.73 12.16
CA ASP A 6 19.45 -1.98 11.11
C ASP A 6 19.25 -2.62 9.73
N PHE A 7 19.24 -3.96 9.67
CA PHE A 7 18.95 -4.71 8.45
C PHE A 7 17.56 -4.40 7.90
N GLU A 8 16.52 -4.41 8.74
CA GLU A 8 15.15 -4.10 8.30
C GLU A 8 15.04 -2.66 7.80
N ARG A 9 15.64 -1.69 8.51
CA ARG A 9 15.63 -0.28 8.06
C ARG A 9 16.30 -0.11 6.72
N ALA A 10 17.51 -0.65 6.56
CA ALA A 10 18.25 -0.57 5.31
C ALA A 10 17.50 -1.25 4.17
N THR A 11 16.89 -2.41 4.43
CA THR A 11 16.10 -3.16 3.45
C THR A 11 14.87 -2.38 2.98
N ILE A 12 14.10 -1.80 3.90
CA ILE A 12 12.93 -0.98 3.52
C ILE A 12 13.37 0.24 2.72
N GLN A 13 14.39 0.96 3.16
CA GLN A 13 14.91 2.11 2.42
C GLN A 13 15.40 1.72 1.02
N ASP A 14 16.13 0.60 0.91
CA ASP A 14 16.63 0.09 -0.37
C ASP A 14 15.50 -0.26 -1.33
N ILE A 15 14.48 -0.99 -0.87
CA ILE A 15 13.29 -1.32 -1.67
C ILE A 15 12.66 -0.04 -2.21
N PHE A 16 12.30 0.90 -1.33
CA PHE A 16 11.61 2.13 -1.72
C PHE A 16 12.46 3.04 -2.63
N SER A 17 13.79 3.03 -2.47
CA SER A 17 14.70 3.78 -3.36
C SER A 17 14.74 3.27 -4.80
N LYS A 18 14.31 2.02 -5.03
CA LYS A 18 14.33 1.34 -6.34
C LYS A 18 12.95 1.26 -6.99
N LEU A 19 11.88 1.61 -6.29
CA LEU A 19 10.53 1.55 -6.86
C LEU A 19 10.30 2.68 -7.86
N GLU A 20 9.78 2.34 -9.03
CA GLU A 20 9.17 3.31 -9.93
C GLU A 20 7.71 3.52 -9.53
N TYR A 21 7.41 4.65 -8.87
CA TYR A 21 6.10 4.83 -8.21
C TYR A 21 4.94 4.86 -9.19
N GLU A 22 5.16 5.47 -10.36
CA GLU A 22 4.21 5.53 -11.48
C GLU A 22 4.01 4.19 -12.19
N VAL A 23 4.73 3.15 -11.79
CA VAL A 23 4.55 1.77 -12.27
C VAL A 23 3.96 0.92 -11.16
N VAL A 24 4.63 0.88 -10.00
CA VAL A 24 4.28 0.00 -8.88
C VAL A 24 2.94 0.38 -8.26
N GLY A 25 2.70 1.68 -8.03
CA GLY A 25 1.48 2.17 -7.41
C GLY A 25 0.24 1.84 -8.24
N PRO A 26 0.20 2.26 -9.52
CA PRO A 26 -0.88 1.91 -10.44
C PRO A 26 -1.12 0.40 -10.55
N GLN A 27 -0.06 -0.41 -10.67
CA GLN A 27 -0.19 -1.87 -10.76
C GLN A 27 -0.77 -2.48 -9.48
N ALA A 28 -0.36 -2.02 -8.30
CA ALA A 28 -0.85 -2.52 -7.03
C ALA A 28 -2.33 -2.20 -6.82
N LEU A 29 -2.75 -0.95 -7.07
CA LEU A 29 -4.15 -0.56 -6.92
C LEU A 29 -5.03 -1.24 -7.99
N ALA A 30 -4.60 -1.27 -9.25
CA ALA A 30 -5.35 -1.96 -10.31
C ALA A 30 -5.51 -3.45 -10.00
N ARG A 31 -4.46 -4.12 -9.53
CA ARG A 31 -4.53 -5.53 -9.08
C ARG A 31 -5.55 -5.70 -7.94
N CYS A 32 -5.55 -4.81 -6.95
CA CYS A 32 -6.50 -4.87 -5.84
C CYS A 32 -7.96 -4.75 -6.34
N LEU A 33 -8.23 -3.77 -7.22
CA LEU A 33 -9.56 -3.54 -7.79
C LEU A 33 -10.04 -4.69 -8.68
N VAL A 34 -9.13 -5.41 -9.35
CA VAL A 34 -9.45 -6.57 -10.20
C VAL A 34 -9.66 -7.83 -9.37
N VAL A 35 -8.74 -8.14 -8.45
CA VAL A 35 -8.76 -9.38 -7.66
C VAL A 35 -9.81 -9.34 -6.56
N TYR A 36 -10.06 -8.16 -5.99
CA TYR A 36 -11.01 -7.92 -4.90
C TYR A 36 -12.07 -6.91 -5.35
N PRO A 37 -12.99 -7.28 -6.24
CA PRO A 37 -13.88 -6.33 -6.94
C PRO A 37 -14.81 -5.53 -6.01
N TRP A 38 -15.08 -6.00 -4.78
CA TRP A 38 -15.84 -5.24 -3.79
C TRP A 38 -15.13 -3.93 -3.38
N THR A 39 -13.80 -3.86 -3.52
CA THR A 39 -13.03 -2.64 -3.23
C THR A 39 -13.34 -1.50 -4.19
N GLN A 40 -13.88 -1.78 -5.38
CA GLN A 40 -14.30 -0.78 -6.35
C GLN A 40 -15.37 0.18 -5.81
N ARG A 41 -16.16 -0.24 -4.81
CA ARG A 41 -17.21 0.59 -4.19
C ARG A 41 -16.69 1.92 -3.63
N TYR A 42 -15.41 1.98 -3.25
CA TYR A 42 -14.77 3.18 -2.70
C TYR A 42 -14.34 4.19 -3.75
N PHE A 43 -14.37 3.82 -5.03
CA PHE A 43 -13.81 4.57 -6.13
C PHE A 43 -14.87 4.97 -7.17
N GLY A 44 -16.12 5.20 -6.74
CA GLY A 44 -17.22 5.55 -7.66
C GLY A 44 -16.95 6.78 -8.54
N ASN A 45 -16.13 7.73 -8.07
CA ASN A 45 -15.74 8.92 -8.82
C ASN A 45 -14.61 8.68 -9.84
N PHE A 46 -14.08 7.47 -9.96
CA PHE A 46 -12.98 7.16 -10.88
C PHE A 46 -13.48 6.79 -12.28
N GLY A 47 -14.81 6.76 -12.51
CA GLY A 47 -15.39 6.45 -13.81
C GLY A 47 -15.46 4.94 -14.07
N ASN A 48 -15.10 4.51 -15.28
CA ASN A 48 -15.27 3.13 -15.70
C ASN A 48 -14.26 2.18 -15.02
N LEU A 49 -14.77 1.27 -14.19
CA LEU A 49 -14.03 0.18 -13.52
C LEU A 49 -14.62 -1.20 -13.85
N TYR A 50 -15.36 -1.34 -14.96
CA TYR A 50 -16.17 -2.53 -15.26
C TYR A 50 -15.37 -3.82 -15.46
N ASN A 51 -14.17 -3.73 -16.04
CA ASN A 51 -13.33 -4.89 -16.33
C ASN A 51 -11.84 -4.56 -16.14
N ALA A 52 -10.98 -5.58 -16.19
CA ALA A 52 -9.55 -5.41 -15.96
C ALA A 52 -8.88 -4.40 -16.91
N ALA A 53 -9.24 -4.41 -18.21
CA ALA A 53 -8.69 -3.46 -19.17
C ALA A 53 -9.09 -2.01 -18.85
N ALA A 54 -10.36 -1.79 -18.48
CA ALA A 54 -10.85 -0.48 -18.05
C ALA A 54 -10.14 0.00 -16.77
N ILE A 55 -9.96 -0.88 -15.77
CA ILE A 55 -9.29 -0.57 -14.51
C ILE A 55 -7.80 -0.23 -14.74
N THR A 56 -7.06 -1.08 -15.46
CA THR A 56 -5.63 -0.87 -15.72
C THR A 56 -5.36 0.36 -16.59
N GLY A 57 -6.27 0.69 -17.52
CA GLY A 57 -6.18 1.90 -18.34
C GLY A 57 -6.74 3.16 -17.69
N ASN A 58 -7.22 3.10 -16.44
CA ASN A 58 -7.90 4.23 -15.82
C ASN A 58 -6.89 5.25 -15.23
N PRO A 59 -6.89 6.52 -15.70
CA PRO A 59 -5.93 7.51 -15.23
C PRO A 59 -6.10 7.90 -13.76
N MET A 60 -7.31 7.81 -13.22
CA MET A 60 -7.57 8.08 -11.80
C MET A 60 -7.05 6.95 -10.91
N VAL A 61 -7.16 5.69 -11.36
CA VAL A 61 -6.53 4.53 -10.70
C VAL A 61 -5.01 4.70 -10.69
N ALA A 62 -4.41 5.07 -11.82
CA ALA A 62 -2.97 5.29 -11.88
C ALA A 62 -2.53 6.39 -10.89
N LYS A 63 -3.15 7.58 -10.98
CA LYS A 63 -2.84 8.71 -10.09
C LYS A 63 -2.98 8.35 -8.61
N HIS A 64 -4.04 7.64 -8.24
CA HIS A 64 -4.28 7.27 -6.85
C HIS A 64 -3.31 6.18 -6.37
N GLY A 65 -2.96 5.22 -7.24
CA GLY A 65 -1.92 4.24 -6.97
C GLY A 65 -0.58 4.89 -6.58
N THR A 66 -0.15 5.91 -7.33
CA THR A 66 1.05 6.70 -7.00
C THR A 66 0.88 7.46 -5.67
N THR A 67 -0.31 8.02 -5.43
CA THR A 67 -0.63 8.71 -4.16
C THR A 67 -0.47 7.79 -2.95
N ILE A 68 -0.84 6.50 -3.07
CA ILE A 68 -0.67 5.50 -2.01
C ILE A 68 0.81 5.30 -1.68
N LEU A 69 1.68 5.17 -2.69
CA LEU A 69 3.12 5.00 -2.45
C LEU A 69 3.75 6.24 -1.79
N HIS A 70 3.34 7.45 -2.17
CA HIS A 70 3.74 8.65 -1.42
C HIS A 70 3.19 8.69 0.01
N GLY A 71 2.03 8.09 0.25
CA GLY A 71 1.56 7.83 1.61
C GLY A 71 2.53 6.95 2.39
N LEU A 72 3.09 5.91 1.76
CA LEU A 72 4.08 5.01 2.36
C LEU A 72 5.43 5.68 2.64
N ASP A 73 5.85 6.68 1.84
CA ASP A 73 7.07 7.46 2.12
C ASP A 73 7.09 8.04 3.54
N ARG A 74 5.91 8.46 4.03
CA ARG A 74 5.78 8.98 5.40
C ARG A 74 6.10 7.91 6.44
N ALA A 75 5.69 6.67 6.23
CA ALA A 75 6.04 5.56 7.12
C ALA A 75 7.52 5.18 7.02
N VAL A 76 8.10 5.17 5.82
CA VAL A 76 9.54 4.91 5.64
C VAL A 76 10.40 5.95 6.36
N LYS A 77 9.98 7.22 6.33
CA LYS A 77 10.67 8.33 7.04
C LYS A 77 10.47 8.32 8.55
N ASN A 78 9.42 7.66 9.04
CA ASN A 78 9.02 7.67 10.46
C ASN A 78 8.80 6.25 10.99
N MET A 79 9.71 5.31 10.68
CA MET A 79 9.52 3.88 10.99
C MET A 79 9.23 3.60 12.48
N ASP A 80 9.81 4.39 13.39
CA ASP A 80 9.61 4.25 14.83
C ASP A 80 8.26 4.81 15.33
N ASP A 81 7.58 5.62 14.51
CA ASP A 81 6.33 6.29 14.87
C ASP A 81 5.29 6.30 13.74
N ILE A 82 5.22 5.22 12.96
CA ILE A 82 4.23 5.05 11.89
C ILE A 82 2.80 5.26 12.43
N LYS A 83 2.56 4.75 13.64
CA LYS A 83 1.29 4.85 14.35
C LYS A 83 0.80 6.29 14.45
N ASN A 84 1.58 7.20 15.04
CA ASN A 84 1.12 8.57 15.18
C ASN A 84 1.14 9.29 13.83
N THR A 85 2.13 8.98 12.98
CA THR A 85 2.25 9.51 11.61
C THR A 85 0.99 9.30 10.77
N TYR A 86 0.26 8.19 10.99
CA TYR A 86 -0.94 7.82 10.24
C TYR A 86 -2.25 8.11 10.95
N THR A 87 -2.26 8.80 12.09
CA THR A 87 -3.49 9.10 12.84
C THR A 87 -4.55 9.78 11.97
N GLU A 88 -4.19 10.89 11.31
CA GLU A 88 -5.12 11.62 10.43
C GLU A 88 -5.58 10.79 9.23
N LEU A 89 -4.68 9.96 8.68
CA LEU A 89 -5.00 9.11 7.54
C LEU A 89 -5.96 7.97 7.95
N SER A 90 -5.79 7.45 9.16
CA SER A 90 -6.70 6.45 9.75
C SER A 90 -8.09 7.05 9.96
N VAL A 91 -8.20 8.24 10.57
CA VAL A 91 -9.47 8.99 10.70
C VAL A 91 -10.13 9.23 9.34
N LEU A 92 -9.35 9.66 8.34
CA LEU A 92 -9.87 9.87 6.99
C LEU A 92 -10.52 8.58 6.44
N HIS A 93 -9.83 7.45 6.55
CA HIS A 93 -10.32 6.19 5.99
C HIS A 93 -11.51 5.61 6.78
N SER A 94 -11.55 5.80 8.10
CA SER A 94 -12.64 5.30 8.95
C SER A 94 -13.88 6.19 8.90
N GLU A 95 -13.74 7.48 9.22
CA GLU A 95 -14.87 8.39 9.49
C GLU A 95 -15.42 9.05 8.23
N LYS A 96 -14.61 9.20 7.18
CA LYS A 96 -15.03 9.90 5.95
C LYS A 96 -15.18 8.97 4.76
N LEU A 97 -14.24 8.05 4.56
CA LEU A 97 -14.27 7.14 3.43
C LEU A 97 -14.99 5.82 3.75
N HIS A 98 -15.17 5.50 5.04
CA HIS A 98 -15.81 4.27 5.53
C HIS A 98 -15.22 3.01 4.88
N VAL A 99 -13.89 3.00 4.68
CA VAL A 99 -13.16 1.86 4.14
C VAL A 99 -13.10 0.78 5.20
N ASP A 100 -13.57 -0.44 4.90
CA ASP A 100 -13.44 -1.56 5.82
C ASP A 100 -11.95 -1.87 6.01
N PRO A 101 -11.45 -1.90 7.26
CA PRO A 101 -10.02 -1.97 7.55
C PRO A 101 -9.35 -3.26 7.05
N ASP A 102 -10.11 -4.33 6.81
CA ASP A 102 -9.57 -5.57 6.22
C ASP A 102 -9.00 -5.34 4.80
N ASN A 103 -9.51 -4.33 4.09
CA ASN A 103 -9.03 -4.01 2.73
C ASN A 103 -7.61 -3.42 2.71
N PHE A 104 -7.10 -2.88 3.83
CA PHE A 104 -5.71 -2.44 3.90
C PHE A 104 -4.74 -3.60 3.72
N LYS A 105 -5.07 -4.76 4.29
CA LYS A 105 -4.28 -5.98 4.15
C LYS A 105 -4.28 -6.47 2.69
N LEU A 106 -5.43 -6.42 2.02
CA LEU A 106 -5.55 -6.82 0.61
C LEU A 106 -4.67 -5.98 -0.30
N LEU A 107 -4.64 -4.66 -0.07
CA LEU A 107 -3.78 -3.75 -0.83
C LEU A 107 -2.29 -3.98 -0.50
N ALA A 108 -1.95 -4.23 0.76
CA ALA A 108 -0.60 -4.57 1.18
C ALA A 108 -0.09 -5.85 0.48
N ASP A 109 -0.91 -6.91 0.44
CA ASP A 109 -0.57 -8.16 -0.23
C ASP A 109 -0.41 -7.95 -1.76
N CYS A 110 -1.27 -7.14 -2.38
CA CYS A 110 -1.12 -6.78 -3.80
C CYS A 110 0.18 -6.01 -4.07
N LEU A 111 0.54 -5.08 -3.18
CA LEU A 111 1.79 -4.33 -3.28
C LEU A 111 3.01 -5.25 -3.17
N THR A 112 3.03 -6.17 -2.19
CA THR A 112 4.09 -7.18 -2.04
C THR A 112 4.26 -8.00 -3.32
N ILE A 113 3.17 -8.43 -3.95
CA ILE A 113 3.23 -9.19 -5.22
C ILE A 113 3.84 -8.35 -6.35
N VAL A 114 3.46 -7.08 -6.46
CA VAL A 114 3.99 -6.19 -7.51
C VAL A 114 5.47 -5.88 -7.29
N VAL A 115 5.88 -5.60 -6.05
CA VAL A 115 7.30 -5.39 -5.69
C VAL A 115 8.12 -6.64 -6.00
N ALA A 116 7.62 -7.83 -5.64
CA ALA A 116 8.27 -9.10 -5.96
C ALA A 116 8.41 -9.31 -7.48
N ALA A 117 7.39 -8.95 -8.27
CA ALA A 117 7.45 -9.05 -9.72
C ALA A 117 8.49 -8.11 -10.35
N GLN A 118 8.64 -6.89 -9.83
CA GLN A 118 9.62 -5.91 -10.32
C GLN A 118 11.06 -6.31 -9.95
N MET A 119 11.28 -6.77 -8.73
CA MET A 119 12.62 -7.12 -8.23
C MET A 119 13.06 -8.53 -8.64
N GLY A 120 12.11 -9.41 -8.99
CA GLY A 120 12.38 -10.79 -9.37
C GLY A 120 13.18 -11.54 -8.30
N LYS A 121 14.27 -12.20 -8.70
CA LYS A 121 15.14 -12.97 -7.78
C LYS A 121 15.83 -12.12 -6.72
N ALA A 122 15.89 -10.80 -6.89
CA ALA A 122 16.47 -9.91 -5.89
C ALA A 122 15.57 -9.74 -4.66
N PHE A 123 14.27 -10.04 -4.76
CA PHE A 123 13.37 -10.03 -3.60
C PHE A 123 13.48 -11.34 -2.81
N THR A 124 14.53 -11.43 -2.00
CA THR A 124 14.82 -12.64 -1.21
C THR A 124 13.79 -12.84 -0.09
N GLY A 125 13.80 -14.02 0.53
CA GLY A 125 12.90 -14.31 1.66
C GLY A 125 13.11 -13.37 2.85
N GLU A 126 14.36 -12.96 3.11
CA GLU A 126 14.70 -11.99 4.16
C GLU A 126 14.19 -10.59 3.83
N MET A 127 14.31 -10.17 2.56
CA MET A 127 13.76 -8.88 2.11
C MET A 127 12.24 -8.87 2.19
N GLN A 128 11.60 -9.96 1.78
CA GLN A 128 10.16 -10.14 1.90
C GLN A 128 9.71 -10.12 3.36
N ALA A 129 10.43 -10.76 4.28
CA ALA A 129 10.09 -10.76 5.70
C ALA A 129 10.13 -9.34 6.30
N ALA A 130 11.19 -8.57 6.00
CA ALA A 130 11.29 -7.18 6.42
C ALA A 130 10.16 -6.32 5.82
N PHE A 131 9.88 -6.46 4.52
CA PHE A 131 8.82 -5.74 3.83
C PHE A 131 7.42 -6.08 4.38
N GLN A 132 7.17 -7.35 4.67
CA GLN A 132 5.90 -7.80 5.24
C GLN A 132 5.71 -7.25 6.66
N LYS A 133 6.76 -7.21 7.48
CA LYS A 133 6.72 -6.57 8.80
C LYS A 133 6.39 -5.09 8.68
N PHE A 134 7.04 -4.37 7.75
CA PHE A 134 6.74 -2.96 7.46
C PHE A 134 5.27 -2.74 7.09
N LEU A 135 4.74 -3.50 6.14
CA LEU A 135 3.35 -3.39 5.73
C LEU A 135 2.37 -3.80 6.83
N ALA A 136 2.69 -4.77 7.67
CA ALA A 136 1.85 -5.14 8.82
C ALA A 136 1.71 -3.98 9.83
N VAL A 137 2.79 -3.24 10.08
CA VAL A 137 2.77 -2.04 10.94
C VAL A 137 1.95 -0.93 10.29
N VAL A 138 2.10 -0.71 8.98
CA VAL A 138 1.28 0.23 8.21
C VAL A 138 -0.21 -0.11 8.32
N VAL A 139 -0.59 -1.36 8.04
CA VAL A 139 -1.98 -1.83 8.08
C VAL A 139 -2.58 -1.65 9.48
N THR A 140 -1.85 -2.03 10.52
CA THR A 140 -2.29 -1.88 11.91
C THR A 140 -2.43 -0.40 12.29
N SER A 141 -1.56 0.47 11.77
CA SER A 141 -1.62 1.91 12.04
C SER A 141 -2.80 2.58 11.33
N LEU A 142 -3.11 2.18 10.09
CA LEU A 142 -4.26 2.65 9.34
C LEU A 142 -5.58 2.16 9.93
N GLY A 143 -5.63 0.94 10.48
CA GLY A 143 -6.83 0.38 11.12
C GLY A 143 -7.10 0.89 12.54
N ARG A 144 -6.34 1.86 13.05
CA ARG A 144 -6.36 2.21 14.48
C ARG A 144 -7.56 3.07 14.92
N GLN A 145 -8.00 4.01 14.09
CA GLN A 145 -9.09 4.95 14.41
C GLN A 145 -10.45 4.43 13.92
N TYR A 146 -10.64 3.12 14.00
CA TYR A 146 -11.87 2.42 13.68
C TYR A 146 -12.59 2.08 14.98
N HIS A 147 -13.86 2.49 15.10
CA HIS A 147 -14.70 2.36 16.30
C HIS A 147 -15.90 1.47 16.04
#